data_AF-R4U7K6-F1
#
_entry.id   AF-R4U7K6-F1
#
_cell.length_a   1.000
_cell.length_b   1.000
_cell.length_c   1.000
_cell.angle_alpha   90.00
_cell.angle_beta   90.00
_cell.angle_gamma   90.00
#
_symmetry.space_group_name_H-M   'P 1'
#
loop_
_entity.id
_entity.type
_entity.pdbx_description
1 polymer ?
#
loop_
_entity_poly.entity_id
_entity_poly.type
_entity_poly.pdbx_seq_one_letter_code
_entity_poly.pdbx_strand_id
1 'polypeptide(L)'
;RMSVLDDPIFERKNTKDNTPCILHVELIPGSIVEVEVAAKGGGSENKSKFAMLNPSDDIVDWVLRTVPTMGAGWCPPGILGIGVGGTAEKAMLMAKQSLMEDINMYELLSRGPKNKLEELRIELYEKVNALGIGAQGLGGLTTVLDIKIRTFPTHAASKPVAMIPNCAATRHAHFVLDGSGVADLPAPSL
;
A
#
# COMPACT_ATOMS: atom_id res chain seq x y z
N ARG A 1 -7.04 14.17 -15.11
CA ARG A 1 -8.44 14.40 -14.65
C ARG A 1 -8.39 15.08 -13.29
N MET A 2 -9.11 16.19 -13.10
CA MET A 2 -9.26 16.84 -11.80
C MET A 2 -10.30 16.09 -10.97
N SER A 3 -9.87 15.49 -9.86
CA SER A 3 -10.65 14.50 -9.10
C SER A 3 -10.82 14.87 -7.62
N VAL A 4 -10.23 15.98 -7.17
CA VAL A 4 -10.34 16.48 -5.80
C VAL A 4 -11.56 17.39 -5.65
N LEU A 5 -12.25 17.25 -4.52
CA LEU A 5 -13.40 18.05 -4.15
C LEU A 5 -13.05 18.86 -2.90
N ASP A 6 -13.41 20.14 -2.88
CA ASP A 6 -13.08 21.10 -1.82
C ASP A 6 -13.85 20.77 -0.53
N ASP A 7 -15.17 20.59 -0.64
CA ASP A 7 -16.05 20.17 0.46
C ASP A 7 -16.39 18.67 0.33
N PRO A 8 -15.85 17.79 1.18
CA PRO A 8 -16.15 16.36 1.08
C PRO A 8 -17.55 15.98 1.60
N ILE A 9 -18.25 16.83 2.35
CA ILE A 9 -19.48 16.48 3.07
C ILE A 9 -20.73 17.01 2.35
N PHE A 10 -20.76 18.29 1.96
CA PHE A 10 -21.99 18.92 1.47
C PHE A 10 -21.94 19.18 -0.04
N GLU A 11 -21.36 20.31 -0.44
CA GLU A 11 -21.49 20.82 -1.81
C GLU A 11 -20.64 20.05 -2.81
N ARG A 12 -19.54 19.43 -2.36
CA ARG A 12 -18.73 18.51 -3.19
C ARG A 12 -18.27 19.13 -4.51
N LYS A 13 -17.97 20.44 -4.50
CA LYS A 13 -17.44 21.19 -5.65
C LYS A 13 -16.02 20.75 -5.98
N ASN A 14 -15.73 20.54 -7.26
CA ASN A 14 -14.39 20.17 -7.73
C ASN A 14 -13.42 21.36 -7.65
N THR A 15 -12.18 21.11 -7.24
CA THR A 15 -11.15 22.16 -7.11
C THR A 15 -10.63 22.67 -8.46
N LYS A 16 -10.91 21.94 -9.55
CA LYS A 16 -10.52 22.26 -10.95
C LYS A 16 -9.01 22.32 -11.18
N ASP A 17 -8.20 21.85 -10.24
CA ASP A 17 -6.74 21.76 -10.37
C ASP A 17 -6.16 20.49 -9.70
N ASN A 18 -7.00 19.67 -9.08
CA ASN A 18 -6.60 18.45 -8.35
C ASN A 18 -5.74 18.70 -7.09
N THR A 19 -5.75 19.91 -6.55
CA THR A 19 -5.17 20.27 -5.26
C THR A 19 -6.23 20.19 -4.14
N PRO A 20 -5.84 20.08 -2.85
CA PRO A 20 -4.47 19.92 -2.35
C PRO A 20 -3.93 18.50 -2.55
N CYS A 21 -2.60 18.36 -2.52
CA CYS A 21 -1.96 17.06 -2.35
C CYS A 21 -1.99 16.63 -0.87
N ILE A 22 -1.82 15.33 -0.63
CA ILE A 22 -1.54 14.81 0.72
C ILE A 22 -0.03 14.74 0.87
N LEU A 23 0.51 15.55 1.78
CA LEU A 23 1.94 15.68 2.01
C LEU A 23 2.31 15.10 3.38
N HIS A 24 3.28 14.20 3.38
CA HIS A 24 3.94 13.71 4.59
C HIS A 24 5.41 14.11 4.53
N VAL A 25 5.92 14.70 5.61
CA VAL A 25 7.32 15.15 5.71
C VAL A 25 7.95 14.47 6.91
N GLU A 26 9.12 13.86 6.70
CA GLU A 26 9.97 13.31 7.74
C GLU A 26 11.28 14.10 7.76
N LEU A 27 11.67 14.57 8.94
CA LEU A 27 12.94 15.27 9.12
C LEU A 27 14.03 14.25 9.45
N ILE A 28 15.03 14.15 8.57
CA ILE A 28 16.19 13.28 8.73
C ILE A 28 17.48 14.11 8.84
N PRO A 29 18.53 13.59 9.52
CA PRO A 29 19.85 14.20 9.46
C PRO A 29 20.43 14.18 8.04
N GLY A 30 21.19 15.22 7.68
CA GLY A 30 21.88 15.30 6.39
C GLY A 30 21.46 16.51 5.57
N SER A 31 21.82 16.48 4.28
CA SER A 31 21.61 17.59 3.34
C SER A 31 20.87 17.17 2.07
N ILE A 32 20.30 15.96 2.04
CA ILE A 32 19.55 15.44 0.91
C ILE A 32 18.04 15.54 1.18
N VAL A 33 17.26 15.58 0.11
CA VAL A 33 15.80 15.46 0.15
C VAL A 33 15.39 14.26 -0.69
N GLU A 34 14.85 13.24 -0.03
CA GLU A 34 14.23 12.10 -0.69
C GLU A 34 12.75 12.41 -0.95
N VAL A 35 12.30 12.16 -2.18
CA VAL A 35 10.92 12.42 -2.59
C VAL A 35 10.33 11.15 -3.16
N GLU A 36 9.25 10.69 -2.54
CA GLU A 36 8.35 9.68 -3.10
C GLU A 36 7.03 10.35 -3.48
N VAL A 37 6.63 10.23 -4.74
CA VAL A 37 5.35 10.76 -5.22
C VAL A 37 4.51 9.63 -5.78
N ALA A 38 3.23 9.59 -5.41
CA ALA A 38 2.29 8.57 -5.87
C ALA A 38 1.02 9.19 -6.44
N ALA A 39 0.66 8.80 -7.67
CA ALA A 39 -0.64 9.12 -8.25
C ALA A 39 -1.66 8.05 -7.84
N LYS A 40 -2.16 8.15 -6.60
CA LYS A 40 -3.03 7.12 -6.03
C LYS A 40 -4.47 7.20 -6.57
N GLY A 41 -4.98 6.07 -7.08
CA GLY A 41 -6.35 5.99 -7.59
C GLY A 41 -7.39 5.83 -6.48
N GLY A 42 -8.44 6.64 -6.50
CA GLY A 42 -9.51 6.62 -5.49
C GLY A 42 -10.21 5.27 -5.32
N GLY A 43 -10.35 4.48 -6.39
CA GLY A 43 -10.92 3.13 -6.30
C GLY A 43 -10.14 2.22 -5.35
N SER A 44 -8.82 2.15 -5.52
CA SER A 44 -7.94 1.41 -4.60
C SER A 44 -7.85 2.04 -3.21
N GLU A 45 -7.85 3.38 -3.14
CA GLU A 45 -7.80 4.11 -1.86
C GLU A 45 -9.00 3.78 -0.96
N ASN A 46 -10.19 3.78 -1.54
CA ASN A 46 -11.45 3.51 -0.83
C ASN A 46 -11.57 2.06 -0.33
N LYS A 47 -10.66 1.18 -0.74
CA LYS A 47 -10.58 -0.21 -0.26
C LYS A 47 -9.59 -0.39 0.87
N SER A 48 -9.01 0.69 1.40
CA SER A 48 -8.24 0.66 2.65
C SER A 48 -9.07 0.04 3.79
N LYS A 49 -8.39 -0.72 4.64
CA LYS A 49 -8.94 -1.42 5.80
C LYS A 49 -8.02 -1.21 6.98
N PHE A 50 -8.62 -1.07 8.14
CA PHE A 50 -7.90 -0.87 9.39
C PHE A 50 -8.62 -1.65 10.50
N ALA A 51 -7.84 -2.21 11.42
CA ALA A 51 -8.35 -2.81 12.64
C ALA A 51 -7.37 -2.58 13.80
N MET A 52 -7.92 -2.39 14.99
CA MET A 52 -7.19 -2.59 16.24
C MET A 52 -7.38 -4.04 16.66
N LEU A 53 -6.44 -4.90 16.31
CA LEU A 53 -6.47 -6.30 16.71
C LEU A 53 -6.07 -6.43 18.19
N ASN A 54 -6.53 -7.49 18.84
CA ASN A 54 -5.94 -7.90 20.11
C ASN A 54 -4.52 -8.42 19.85
N PRO A 55 -3.60 -8.31 20.83
CA PRO A 55 -2.22 -8.79 20.68
C PRO A 55 -2.14 -10.25 20.21
N SER A 56 -3.06 -11.10 20.68
CA SER A 56 -3.18 -12.52 20.36
C SER A 56 -3.82 -12.84 19.02
N ASP A 57 -4.49 -11.89 18.37
CA ASP A 57 -5.21 -12.16 17.12
C ASP A 57 -4.22 -12.41 15.98
N ASP A 58 -4.58 -13.31 15.07
CA ASP A 58 -3.78 -13.63 13.89
C ASP A 58 -4.06 -12.63 12.76
N ILE A 59 -2.99 -12.06 12.21
CA ILE A 59 -3.04 -11.14 11.08
C ILE A 59 -3.44 -11.88 9.80
N VAL A 60 -3.00 -13.12 9.61
CA VAL A 60 -3.35 -13.92 8.42
C VAL A 60 -4.85 -14.13 8.34
N ASP A 61 -5.46 -14.56 9.44
CA ASP A 61 -6.90 -14.74 9.53
C ASP A 61 -7.67 -13.44 9.31
N TRP A 62 -7.16 -12.32 9.81
CA TRP A 62 -7.75 -11.02 9.55
C TRP A 62 -7.64 -10.62 8.07
N VAL A 63 -6.50 -10.85 7.42
CA VAL A 63 -6.35 -10.55 5.99
C VAL A 63 -7.31 -11.41 5.16
N LEU A 64 -7.35 -12.73 5.39
CA LEU A 64 -8.15 -13.65 4.58
C LEU A 64 -9.65 -13.44 4.70
N ARG A 65 -10.15 -13.07 5.89
CA ARG A 65 -11.56 -12.68 6.03
C ARG A 65 -11.86 -11.31 5.42
N THR A 66 -10.86 -10.42 5.35
CA THR A 66 -11.07 -9.03 4.93
C THR A 66 -10.99 -8.87 3.42
N VAL A 67 -10.04 -9.53 2.74
CA VAL A 67 -9.83 -9.39 1.29
C VAL A 67 -11.12 -9.62 0.47
N PRO A 68 -11.93 -10.67 0.72
CA PRO A 68 -13.18 -10.87 0.00
C PRO A 68 -14.15 -9.68 0.11
N THR A 69 -14.18 -8.98 1.26
CA THR A 69 -15.06 -7.82 1.50
C THR A 69 -14.69 -6.59 0.67
N MET A 70 -13.46 -6.53 0.13
CA MET A 70 -13.01 -5.42 -0.69
C MET A 70 -13.65 -5.44 -2.08
N GLY A 71 -14.10 -6.62 -2.55
CA GLY A 71 -14.61 -6.84 -3.89
C GLY A 71 -13.59 -6.45 -4.98
N ALA A 72 -14.06 -6.28 -6.22
CA ALA A 72 -13.20 -5.95 -7.36
C ALA A 72 -12.87 -4.45 -7.51
N GLY A 73 -13.37 -3.57 -6.63
CA GLY A 73 -13.28 -2.11 -6.80
C GLY A 73 -11.87 -1.50 -6.69
N TRP A 74 -10.86 -2.31 -6.40
CA TRP A 74 -9.43 -1.95 -6.43
C TRP A 74 -8.70 -2.54 -7.64
N CYS A 75 -9.44 -3.13 -8.59
CA CYS A 75 -8.94 -3.67 -9.87
C CYS A 75 -7.79 -4.68 -9.70
N PRO A 76 -7.99 -5.81 -9.00
CA PRO A 76 -7.01 -6.89 -8.99
C PRO A 76 -6.73 -7.41 -10.42
N PRO A 77 -5.54 -7.98 -10.72
CA PRO A 77 -4.46 -8.22 -9.77
C PRO A 77 -3.69 -6.96 -9.41
N GLY A 78 -3.26 -6.87 -8.16
CA GLY A 78 -2.52 -5.72 -7.64
C GLY A 78 -1.63 -6.08 -6.46
N ILE A 79 -1.18 -5.08 -5.70
CA ILE A 79 -0.32 -5.28 -4.52
C ILE A 79 -1.14 -5.01 -3.26
N LEU A 80 -0.96 -5.79 -2.19
CA LEU A 80 -1.48 -5.40 -0.87
C LEU A 80 -0.34 -4.88 0.00
N GLY A 81 -0.46 -3.63 0.46
CA GLY A 81 0.44 -3.04 1.43
C GLY A 81 -0.16 -3.18 2.83
N ILE A 82 0.62 -3.68 3.77
CA ILE A 82 0.21 -3.97 5.13
C ILE A 82 1.13 -3.23 6.09
N GLY A 83 0.53 -2.48 7.01
CA GLY A 83 1.24 -1.78 8.09
C GLY A 83 0.83 -2.37 9.43
N VAL A 84 1.79 -2.76 10.26
CA VAL A 84 1.54 -3.39 11.57
C VAL A 84 2.27 -2.65 12.67
N GLY A 85 1.56 -2.28 13.73
CA GLY A 85 2.13 -1.61 14.90
C GLY A 85 2.12 -0.08 14.81
N GLY A 86 2.86 0.57 15.71
CA GLY A 86 2.71 2.00 16.00
C GLY A 86 1.33 2.33 16.57
N THR A 87 0.70 3.34 16.00
CA THR A 87 -0.67 3.80 16.27
C THR A 87 -1.51 3.63 15.00
N ALA A 88 -2.80 3.99 15.05
CA ALA A 88 -3.69 3.84 13.89
C ALA A 88 -3.16 4.57 12.65
N GLU A 89 -2.72 5.81 12.82
CA GLU A 89 -2.19 6.66 11.76
C GLU A 89 -0.86 6.14 11.22
N LYS A 90 0.04 5.64 12.08
CA LYS A 90 1.33 5.10 11.65
C LYS A 90 1.15 3.81 10.85
N ALA A 91 0.24 2.92 11.28
CA ALA A 91 -0.08 1.69 10.54
C ALA A 91 -0.60 2.01 9.12
N MET A 92 -1.55 2.95 9.01
CA MET A 92 -2.09 3.37 7.71
C MET A 92 -1.03 4.00 6.81
N LEU A 93 -0.18 4.87 7.36
CA LEU A 93 0.90 5.50 6.62
C LEU A 93 1.92 4.46 6.13
N MET A 94 2.34 3.54 6.99
CA MET A 94 3.27 2.47 6.60
C MET A 94 2.69 1.54 5.54
N ALA A 95 1.42 1.17 5.66
CA ALA A 95 0.72 0.38 4.65
C ALA A 95 0.75 1.10 3.29
N LYS A 96 0.48 2.42 3.27
CA LYS A 96 0.56 3.24 2.06
C LYS A 96 1.99 3.28 1.49
N GLN A 97 2.98 3.58 2.33
CA GLN A 97 4.38 3.71 1.90
C GLN A 97 4.94 2.38 1.35
N SER A 98 4.54 1.24 1.92
CA SER A 98 4.97 -0.08 1.45
C SER A 98 4.57 -0.38 0.00
N LEU A 99 3.52 0.28 -0.52
CA LEU A 99 3.05 0.11 -1.90
C LEU A 99 3.93 0.77 -2.95
N MET A 100 4.94 1.54 -2.53
CA MET A 100 5.89 2.23 -3.40
C MET A 100 7.15 1.39 -3.66
N GLU A 101 7.23 0.21 -3.05
CA GLU A 101 8.33 -0.73 -3.28
C GLU A 101 8.14 -1.55 -4.55
N ASP A 102 9.24 -1.91 -5.21
CA ASP A 102 9.24 -2.77 -6.39
C ASP A 102 8.58 -4.12 -6.14
N ILE A 103 7.82 -4.63 -7.12
CA ILE A 103 7.30 -5.99 -7.08
C ILE A 103 8.48 -6.96 -7.12
N ASN A 104 8.67 -7.73 -6.05
CA ASN A 104 9.79 -8.66 -5.91
C ASN A 104 9.40 -9.99 -5.25
N MET A 105 8.10 -10.32 -5.27
CA MET A 105 7.61 -11.62 -4.78
C MET A 105 8.26 -12.81 -5.50
N TYR A 106 8.42 -12.74 -6.83
CA TYR A 106 9.03 -13.83 -7.60
C TYR A 106 10.47 -14.12 -7.17
N GLU A 107 11.27 -13.07 -6.98
CA GLU A 107 12.63 -13.18 -6.47
C GLU A 107 12.63 -13.75 -5.05
N LEU A 108 11.73 -13.29 -4.18
CA LEU A 108 11.57 -13.81 -2.83
C LEU A 108 11.23 -15.31 -2.83
N LEU A 109 10.29 -15.76 -3.66
CA LEU A 109 9.93 -17.17 -3.79
C LEU A 109 11.12 -18.02 -4.29
N SER A 110 11.88 -17.51 -5.26
CA SER A 110 13.04 -18.22 -5.81
C SER A 110 14.17 -18.37 -4.81
N ARG A 111 14.48 -17.32 -4.03
CA ARG A 111 15.58 -17.34 -3.06
C ARG A 111 15.19 -17.92 -1.69
N GLY A 112 13.89 -17.99 -1.39
CA GLY A 112 13.34 -18.35 -0.08
C GLY A 112 13.37 -17.22 0.96
N PRO A 113 12.55 -17.30 2.03
CA PRO A 113 12.52 -16.30 3.09
C PRO A 113 13.74 -16.40 3.99
N LYS A 114 14.25 -15.25 4.44
CA LYS A 114 15.39 -15.13 5.37
C LYS A 114 14.97 -14.84 6.81
N ASN A 115 13.72 -14.46 7.03
CA ASN A 115 13.19 -14.12 8.35
C ASN A 115 11.67 -14.36 8.41
N LYS A 116 11.12 -14.28 9.62
CA LYS A 116 9.69 -14.52 9.90
C LYS A 116 8.74 -13.55 9.17
N LEU A 117 9.18 -12.33 8.89
CA LEU A 117 8.37 -11.36 8.15
C LEU A 117 8.25 -11.76 6.67
N GLU A 118 9.33 -12.26 6.08
CA GLU A 118 9.31 -12.80 4.71
C GLU A 118 8.51 -14.10 4.62
N GLU A 119 8.60 -14.97 5.62
CA GLU A 119 7.72 -16.15 5.72
C GLU A 119 6.25 -15.75 5.72
N LEU A 120 5.86 -14.78 6.57
CA LEU A 120 4.49 -14.26 6.63
C LEU A 120 4.05 -13.63 5.29
N ARG A 121 4.95 -12.93 4.62
CA ARG A 121 4.68 -12.29 3.32
C ARG A 121 4.36 -13.34 2.24
N ILE A 122 5.14 -14.43 2.19
CA ILE A 122 4.90 -15.56 1.28
C ILE A 122 3.58 -16.24 1.63
N GLU A 123 3.35 -16.54 2.92
CA GLU A 123 2.12 -17.18 3.39
C GLU A 123 0.87 -16.40 2.99
N LEU A 124 0.87 -15.08 3.20
CA LEU A 124 -0.22 -14.20 2.81
C LEU A 124 -0.41 -14.18 1.28
N TYR A 125 0.68 -14.12 0.51
CA TYR A 125 0.62 -14.12 -0.95
C TYR A 125 -0.05 -15.39 -1.48
N GLU A 126 0.38 -16.55 -1.01
CA GLU A 126 -0.16 -17.84 -1.41
C GLU A 126 -1.63 -17.99 -0.98
N LYS A 127 -1.93 -17.71 0.29
CA LYS A 127 -3.28 -17.86 0.84
C LYS A 127 -4.28 -16.88 0.21
N VAL A 128 -3.89 -15.63 -0.07
CA VAL A 128 -4.77 -14.66 -0.75
C VAL A 128 -5.05 -15.06 -2.19
N ASN A 129 -4.06 -15.56 -2.93
CA ASN A 129 -4.28 -16.07 -4.28
C ASN A 129 -5.13 -17.34 -4.28
N ALA A 130 -4.97 -18.21 -3.27
CA ALA A 130 -5.78 -19.42 -3.09
C ALA A 130 -7.26 -19.14 -2.78
N LEU A 131 -7.65 -17.91 -2.41
CA LEU A 131 -9.07 -17.53 -2.29
C LEU A 131 -9.81 -17.58 -3.63
N GLY A 132 -9.10 -17.62 -4.76
CA GLY A 132 -9.69 -17.78 -6.08
C GLY A 132 -10.48 -16.56 -6.59
N ILE A 133 -10.29 -15.38 -5.98
CA ILE A 133 -10.97 -14.13 -6.39
C ILE A 133 -10.57 -13.75 -7.81
N GLY A 134 -9.27 -13.83 -8.13
CA GLY A 134 -8.73 -13.65 -9.47
C GLY A 134 -8.80 -12.22 -10.00
N ALA A 135 -8.40 -12.09 -11.27
CA ALA A 135 -8.34 -10.80 -11.96
C ALA A 135 -9.74 -10.19 -12.08
N GLN A 136 -9.86 -8.91 -11.72
CA GLN A 136 -11.13 -8.16 -11.67
C GLN A 136 -12.22 -8.81 -10.81
N GLY A 137 -11.88 -9.77 -9.93
CA GLY A 137 -12.86 -10.53 -9.16
C GLY A 137 -13.68 -11.53 -9.98
N LEU A 138 -13.22 -11.92 -11.16
CA LEU A 138 -13.91 -12.84 -12.08
C LEU A 138 -13.55 -14.32 -11.87
N GLY A 139 -12.86 -14.64 -10.77
CA GLY A 139 -12.29 -15.95 -10.54
C GLY A 139 -10.89 -16.09 -11.14
N GLY A 140 -10.10 -17.01 -10.61
CA GLY A 140 -8.81 -17.40 -11.19
C GLY A 140 -7.66 -17.46 -10.20
N LEU A 141 -6.44 -17.57 -10.72
CA LEU A 141 -5.24 -17.91 -9.95
C LEU A 141 -4.56 -16.71 -9.28
N THR A 142 -4.82 -15.49 -9.75
CA THR A 142 -4.04 -14.31 -9.34
C THR A 142 -4.94 -13.16 -8.95
N THR A 143 -5.02 -12.91 -7.64
CA THR A 143 -5.65 -11.75 -7.02
C THR A 143 -4.61 -10.70 -6.65
N VAL A 144 -3.42 -11.14 -6.22
CA VAL A 144 -2.30 -10.28 -5.85
C VAL A 144 -1.03 -10.67 -6.61
N LEU A 145 -0.29 -9.66 -7.04
CA LEU A 145 1.06 -9.79 -7.60
C LEU A 145 2.11 -9.80 -6.50
N ASP A 146 1.82 -9.11 -5.39
CA ASP A 146 2.73 -8.99 -4.26
C ASP A 146 1.98 -8.61 -2.96
N ILE A 147 2.58 -8.93 -1.82
CA ILE A 147 2.22 -8.46 -0.48
C ILE A 147 3.41 -7.68 0.06
N LYS A 148 3.23 -6.46 0.56
CA LYS A 148 4.28 -5.66 1.21
C LYS A 148 3.92 -5.46 2.67
N ILE A 149 4.88 -5.63 3.58
CA ILE A 149 4.63 -5.51 5.02
C ILE A 149 5.69 -4.59 5.63
N ARG A 150 5.23 -3.52 6.28
CA ARG A 150 6.07 -2.66 7.13
C ARG A 150 5.59 -2.75 8.57
N THR A 151 6.53 -2.77 9.50
CA THR A 151 6.24 -2.89 10.94
C THR A 151 6.82 -1.72 11.72
N PHE A 152 6.22 -1.41 12.86
CA PHE A 152 6.74 -0.43 13.82
C PHE A 152 6.49 -0.91 15.25
N PRO A 153 7.35 -0.56 16.22
CA PRO A 153 7.08 -0.83 17.63
C PRO A 153 5.70 -0.31 18.05
N THR A 154 5.02 -1.04 18.91
CA THR A 154 3.66 -0.71 19.38
C THR A 154 3.55 -0.93 20.88
N HIS A 155 2.57 -0.30 21.50
CA HIS A 155 2.23 -0.56 22.90
C HIS A 155 1.76 -2.02 23.08
N ALA A 156 2.13 -2.67 24.19
CA ALA A 156 1.86 -4.10 24.40
C ALA A 156 0.37 -4.48 24.35
N ALA A 157 -0.53 -3.54 24.67
CA ALA A 157 -1.98 -3.72 24.60
C ALA A 157 -2.59 -3.45 23.21
N SER A 158 -1.78 -3.04 22.22
CA SER A 158 -2.28 -2.55 20.92
C SER A 158 -1.61 -3.27 19.77
N LYS A 159 -2.42 -3.75 18.82
CA LYS A 159 -1.95 -4.29 17.54
C LYS A 159 -2.70 -3.61 16.37
N PRO A 160 -2.36 -2.35 16.06
CA PRO A 160 -2.92 -1.69 14.88
C PRO A 160 -2.47 -2.41 13.62
N VAL A 161 -3.41 -2.72 12.74
CA VAL A 161 -3.14 -3.32 11.44
C VAL A 161 -3.91 -2.57 10.36
N ALA A 162 -3.20 -2.12 9.34
CA ALA A 162 -3.75 -1.50 8.15
C ALA A 162 -3.45 -2.35 6.93
N MET A 163 -4.39 -2.41 5.99
CA MET A 163 -4.22 -3.04 4.67
C MET A 163 -4.75 -2.09 3.60
N ILE A 164 -3.90 -1.76 2.63
CA ILE A 164 -4.23 -0.86 1.53
C ILE A 164 -3.83 -1.56 0.21
N PRO A 165 -4.77 -1.72 -0.74
CA PRO A 165 -4.42 -2.26 -2.04
C PRO A 165 -3.79 -1.20 -2.96
N ASN A 166 -2.91 -1.60 -3.85
CA ASN A 166 -2.55 -0.89 -5.08
C ASN A 166 -3.17 -1.60 -6.28
N CYS A 167 -3.79 -0.83 -7.17
CA CYS A 167 -4.43 -1.36 -8.37
C CYS A 167 -3.41 -1.59 -9.49
N ALA A 168 -3.88 -2.16 -10.61
CA ALA A 168 -3.10 -2.27 -11.85
C ALA A 168 -2.48 -0.93 -12.31
N ALA A 169 -3.07 0.22 -11.97
CA ALA A 169 -2.48 1.54 -12.19
C ALA A 169 -1.50 1.93 -11.06
N THR A 170 -0.46 1.12 -10.86
CA THR A 170 0.64 1.38 -9.93
C THR A 170 1.51 2.50 -10.50
N ARG A 171 1.45 3.69 -9.90
CA ARG A 171 2.05 4.93 -10.42
C ARG A 171 2.73 5.70 -9.30
N HIS A 172 4.04 5.53 -9.20
CA HIS A 172 4.87 6.25 -8.26
C HIS A 172 6.23 6.55 -8.89
N ALA A 173 6.91 7.57 -8.36
CA ALA A 173 8.27 7.94 -8.75
C ALA A 173 9.06 8.31 -7.50
N HIS A 174 10.35 7.98 -7.53
CA HIS A 174 11.29 8.14 -6.43
C HIS A 174 12.50 8.89 -6.96
N PHE A 175 12.91 9.95 -6.26
CA PHE A 175 14.12 10.67 -6.61
C PHE A 175 14.73 11.34 -5.38
N VAL A 176 16.02 11.66 -5.49
CA VAL A 176 16.79 12.32 -4.43
C VAL A 176 17.32 13.64 -4.98
N LEU A 177 17.19 14.70 -4.19
CA LEU A 177 17.83 15.98 -4.43
C LEU A 177 19.02 16.11 -3.48
N ASP A 178 20.22 16.29 -4.03
CA ASP A 178 21.49 16.35 -3.31
C ASP A 178 22.20 17.72 -3.43
N GLY A 179 21.54 18.70 -4.05
CA GLY A 179 22.09 20.03 -4.33
C GLY A 179 22.76 20.17 -5.69
N SER A 180 22.86 19.11 -6.49
CA SER A 180 23.44 19.16 -7.85
C SER A 180 22.55 19.83 -8.91
N GLY A 181 21.24 19.96 -8.64
CA GLY A 181 20.29 20.60 -9.55
C GLY A 181 18.89 19.98 -9.49
N VAL A 182 18.15 20.10 -10.60
CA VAL A 182 16.83 19.48 -10.76
C VAL A 182 16.97 17.97 -10.97
N ALA A 183 16.04 17.18 -10.42
CA ALA A 183 15.95 15.76 -10.74
C ALA A 183 15.46 15.61 -12.19
N ASP A 184 16.25 14.92 -13.03
CA ASP A 184 15.86 14.55 -14.39
C ASP A 184 15.28 13.13 -14.38
N LEU A 185 14.01 13.01 -14.77
CA LEU A 185 13.26 11.75 -14.79
C LEU A 185 12.80 11.50 -16.23
N PRO A 186 13.66 10.94 -17.10
CA PRO A 186 13.29 10.70 -18.49
C PRO A 186 12.11 9.74 -18.56
N ALA A 187 11.18 10.01 -19.47
CA ALA A 187 10.04 9.13 -19.69
C ALA A 187 10.55 7.74 -20.10
N PRO A 188 10.09 6.66 -19.46
CA PRO A 188 10.48 5.32 -19.84
C PRO A 188 10.02 5.01 -21.27
N SER A 189 10.82 4.24 -22.02
CA SER A 189 10.40 3.70 -23.32
C SER A 189 9.29 2.67 -23.08
N LEU A 190 8.06 3.01 -23.47
CA LEU A 190 6.90 2.12 -23.39
C LEU A 190 6.83 1.19 -24.59
#